data_AF-A0A2U1XG03-F1
#
_entry.id   AF-A0A2U1XG03-F1
#
_cell.length_a   1.000
_cell.length_b   1.000
_cell.length_c   1.000
_cell.angle_alpha   90.00
_cell.angle_beta   90.00
_cell.angle_gamma   90.00
#
_symmetry.space_group_name_H-M   'P 1'
#
loop_
_entity.id
_entity.type
_entity.pdbx_description
1 polymer ?
#
loop_
_entity_poly.entity_id
_entity_poly.type
_entity_poly.pdbx_seq_one_letter_code
_entity_poly.pdbx_strand_id
1 'polypeptide(L)'
;MKRPGNGRFAARIAAGAGPGFRAGPGVSLGATLIASWVALGAPVEGAWAAEATAPAKVPTVETIPDSLLRARIEALLPAPWRIESLSVEALPEPHSSEPQVAARVSAKLVLGGPTYLVDSREGPVTFLRPAAEAGLSKSWVATALATHGAGGWTVALTPQSPGLLDGIGKPAAELPGRTVVLGTPEAKSLREQLDRDAAQRLAEDSERRRREEERLAQQTAAAKAEAARAETERRAVEARIAQVADLRGKLTGTDRAARLAAFEAALGGNDPALRQTAMDAALQSRDPVVANLALKDWIARHRAVPVQLYATKEDPSSEVVVQNLGPMTLEIDGFSPVNGALAGKLGAPGYSIARSSSIIGTLAQTELAVNSFGCALTLRLAEHRTLDGLLRCQTLPTLIARITLD
;
A
#
# COMPACT_ATOMS: atom_id res chain seq x y z
N MET A 1 4.21 8.08 44.18
CA MET A 1 3.63 8.32 42.85
C MET A 1 4.67 8.98 41.96
N LYS A 2 5.32 8.21 41.08
CA LYS A 2 6.30 8.69 40.08
C LYS A 2 6.01 7.95 38.76
N ARG A 3 5.74 8.70 37.69
CA ARG A 3 5.65 8.19 36.31
C ARG A 3 7.05 8.16 35.69
N PRO A 4 7.45 7.09 35.00
CA PRO A 4 8.31 7.16 33.81
C PRO A 4 7.39 7.11 32.57
N GLY A 5 7.66 7.71 31.41
CA GLY A 5 8.89 8.14 30.79
C GLY A 5 8.74 7.77 29.30
N ASN A 6 8.22 8.70 28.48
CA ASN A 6 7.96 8.48 27.05
C ASN A 6 9.27 8.43 26.26
N GLY A 7 9.69 7.25 25.82
CA GLY A 7 10.75 7.06 24.82
C GLY A 7 10.22 7.30 23.41
N ARG A 8 10.74 8.31 22.73
CA ARG A 8 10.57 8.54 21.28
C ARG A 8 11.57 7.70 20.51
N PHE A 9 11.08 6.83 19.62
CA PHE A 9 11.85 6.17 18.58
C PHE A 9 12.14 7.15 17.44
N ALA A 10 13.42 7.31 17.08
CA ALA A 10 13.86 7.97 15.86
C ALA A 10 14.23 6.89 14.83
N ALA A 11 13.45 6.80 13.75
CA ALA A 11 13.77 5.99 12.59
C ALA A 11 14.65 6.81 11.61
N ARG A 12 15.87 6.33 11.37
CA ARG A 12 16.73 6.77 10.27
C ARG A 12 16.21 6.16 8.97
N ILE A 13 15.79 6.99 8.01
CA ILE A 13 15.69 6.60 6.60
C ILE A 13 16.86 7.24 5.87
N ALA A 14 17.75 6.40 5.35
CA ALA A 14 18.80 6.78 4.44
C ALA A 14 18.22 6.92 3.03
N ALA A 15 18.27 8.13 2.46
CA ALA A 15 18.05 8.36 1.03
C ALA A 15 19.42 8.58 0.40
N GLY A 16 19.87 7.58 -0.38
CA GLY A 16 21.05 7.67 -1.20
C GLY A 16 20.79 8.52 -2.44
N ALA A 17 21.61 9.55 -2.61
CA ALA A 17 21.77 10.28 -3.86
C ALA A 17 22.75 9.51 -4.77
N GLY A 18 22.44 9.41 -6.05
CA GLY A 18 23.34 8.86 -7.07
C GLY A 18 22.78 9.02 -8.48
N PRO A 19 23.55 9.58 -9.45
CA PRO A 19 23.02 10.24 -10.64
C PRO A 19 22.97 9.31 -11.88
N GLY A 20 22.16 9.67 -12.88
CA GLY A 20 22.07 8.88 -14.11
C GLY A 20 21.26 9.54 -15.21
N PHE A 21 21.78 10.66 -15.73
CA PHE A 21 21.35 11.27 -16.98
C PHE A 21 21.55 10.27 -18.14
N ARG A 22 20.47 9.84 -18.79
CA ARG A 22 20.51 9.23 -20.13
C ARG A 22 19.51 9.93 -21.04
N ALA A 23 20.09 10.60 -22.03
CA ALA A 23 19.41 11.17 -23.18
C ALA A 23 18.90 10.07 -24.12
N GLY A 24 17.72 10.28 -24.69
CA GLY A 24 17.17 9.46 -25.77
C GLY A 24 15.80 9.98 -26.22
N PRO A 25 15.51 10.03 -27.53
CA PRO A 25 14.69 11.06 -28.16
C PRO A 25 13.22 10.65 -28.28
N GLY A 26 12.30 11.61 -28.25
CA GLY A 26 10.89 11.28 -28.41
C GLY A 26 9.95 12.46 -28.49
N VAL A 27 9.74 12.93 -29.72
CA VAL A 27 8.48 13.50 -30.21
C VAL A 27 8.04 14.82 -29.55
N SER A 28 8.59 15.92 -30.07
CA SER A 28 7.99 17.25 -29.97
C SER A 28 6.72 17.31 -30.84
N LEU A 29 5.56 17.16 -30.23
CA LEU A 29 4.27 17.53 -30.84
C LEU A 29 4.01 19.01 -30.53
N GLY A 30 3.93 19.79 -31.61
CA GLY A 30 3.91 21.24 -31.59
C GLY A 30 2.68 21.87 -30.96
N ALA A 31 2.90 23.02 -30.33
CA ALA A 31 1.88 24.03 -30.10
C ALA A 31 2.38 25.33 -30.74
N THR A 32 2.04 25.48 -32.01
CA THR A 32 2.21 26.67 -32.83
C THR A 32 1.28 27.76 -32.30
N LEU A 33 1.80 28.77 -31.62
CA LEU A 33 1.10 30.05 -31.43
C LEU A 33 1.35 30.91 -32.66
N ILE A 34 0.48 30.75 -33.66
CA ILE A 34 0.39 31.64 -34.81
C ILE A 34 -0.54 32.79 -34.41
N ALA A 35 0.04 33.95 -34.20
CA ALA A 35 -0.66 35.23 -34.20
C ALA A 35 -0.55 35.81 -35.63
N SER A 36 -1.65 35.75 -36.38
CA SER A 36 -1.88 36.47 -37.65
C SER A 36 -3.39 36.72 -37.74
N TRP A 37 -3.88 37.96 -37.66
CA TRP A 37 -4.01 38.95 -38.75
C TRP A 37 -4.81 38.45 -39.95
N VAL A 38 -5.94 39.13 -40.23
CA VAL A 38 -6.61 39.47 -41.51
C VAL A 38 -7.99 40.03 -41.09
N ALA A 39 -8.34 41.31 -41.24
CA ALA A 39 -8.43 42.22 -42.39
C ALA A 39 -9.70 42.05 -43.25
N LEU A 40 -10.21 43.21 -43.71
CA LEU A 40 -11.27 43.47 -44.71
C LEU A 40 -12.72 43.20 -44.27
N GLY A 41 -13.71 43.99 -44.68
CA GLY A 41 -13.72 45.11 -45.62
C GLY A 41 -15.07 45.84 -45.59
N ALA A 42 -15.05 47.06 -46.11
CA ALA A 42 -16.22 47.89 -46.39
C ALA A 42 -17.18 47.21 -47.38
N PRO A 43 -18.43 47.69 -47.48
CA PRO A 43 -18.71 48.50 -48.66
C PRO A 43 -19.76 49.63 -48.45
N VAL A 44 -19.65 50.66 -49.31
CA VAL A 44 -20.77 51.30 -50.06
C VAL A 44 -21.76 52.13 -49.21
N GLU A 45 -22.06 53.40 -49.48
CA GLU A 45 -22.64 54.00 -50.69
C GLU A 45 -22.59 55.54 -50.47
N GLY A 46 -22.16 56.35 -51.44
CA GLY A 46 -23.11 57.09 -52.26
C GLY A 46 -23.22 58.56 -51.83
N ALA A 47 -22.30 59.41 -52.30
CA ALA A 47 -22.49 60.87 -52.28
C ALA A 47 -22.70 61.33 -53.73
N TRP A 48 -23.97 61.50 -54.09
CA TRP A 48 -24.43 62.12 -55.32
C TRP A 48 -24.46 63.65 -55.18
N ALA A 49 -24.27 64.28 -56.33
CA ALA A 49 -24.21 65.68 -56.67
C ALA A 49 -25.29 66.63 -56.11
N ALA A 50 -24.93 67.93 -56.17
CA ALA A 50 -25.77 69.09 -56.52
C ALA A 50 -26.86 69.48 -55.50
N GLU A 51 -27.33 70.72 -55.37
CA GLU A 51 -26.95 72.05 -55.84
C GLU A 51 -27.99 72.97 -55.17
N ALA A 52 -27.53 74.16 -54.78
CA ALA A 52 -28.27 75.41 -54.65
C ALA A 52 -29.64 75.52 -53.90
N THR A 53 -29.69 76.67 -53.22
CA THR A 53 -30.84 77.60 -53.07
C THR A 53 -31.67 77.46 -51.79
N ALA A 54 -31.50 78.49 -50.94
CA ALA A 54 -32.46 78.90 -49.92
C ALA A 54 -33.82 79.27 -50.58
N PRO A 55 -34.93 79.23 -49.83
CA PRO A 55 -35.29 80.43 -49.07
C PRO A 55 -35.90 80.15 -47.68
N ALA A 56 -35.80 81.17 -46.83
CA ALA A 56 -36.40 81.26 -45.51
C ALA A 56 -37.93 81.15 -45.50
N LYS A 57 -38.52 80.45 -44.49
CA LYS A 57 -39.69 80.94 -43.72
C LYS A 57 -40.21 80.00 -42.60
N VAL A 58 -40.48 80.62 -41.44
CA VAL A 58 -41.42 80.29 -40.32
C VAL A 58 -41.04 79.19 -39.30
N PRO A 59 -41.01 79.49 -37.98
CA PRO A 59 -40.81 78.50 -36.91
C PRO A 59 -42.12 77.75 -36.63
N THR A 60 -42.07 76.42 -36.58
CA THR A 60 -43.24 75.58 -36.24
C THR A 60 -42.82 74.34 -35.44
N VAL A 61 -43.32 74.28 -34.20
CA VAL A 61 -43.47 73.14 -33.26
C VAL A 61 -42.30 72.14 -33.18
N GLU A 62 -41.56 72.19 -32.07
CA GLU A 62 -40.50 71.25 -31.70
C GLU A 62 -41.05 69.82 -31.47
N THR A 63 -41.20 69.02 -32.53
CA THR A 63 -41.49 67.59 -32.43
C THR A 63 -40.23 66.76 -32.17
N ILE A 64 -40.29 65.84 -31.21
CA ILE A 64 -39.20 64.93 -30.83
C ILE A 64 -38.85 64.03 -32.04
N PRO A 65 -37.58 63.88 -32.44
CA PRO A 65 -37.20 63.01 -33.55
C PRO A 65 -37.50 61.53 -33.28
N ASP A 66 -38.27 60.89 -34.17
CA ASP A 66 -38.63 59.46 -34.08
C ASP A 66 -37.43 58.52 -34.02
N SER A 67 -36.33 58.88 -34.69
CA SER A 67 -35.08 58.11 -34.69
C SER A 67 -34.42 58.06 -33.30
N LEU A 68 -34.52 59.16 -32.54
CA LEU A 68 -34.01 59.27 -31.18
C LEU A 68 -34.88 58.45 -30.22
N LEU A 69 -36.21 58.51 -30.38
CA LEU A 69 -37.13 57.68 -29.60
C LEU A 69 -36.92 56.19 -29.88
N ARG A 70 -36.83 55.78 -31.14
CA ARG A 70 -36.57 54.39 -31.53
C ARG A 70 -35.29 53.85 -30.91
N ALA A 71 -34.17 54.57 -31.05
CA ALA A 71 -32.89 54.15 -30.49
C ALA A 71 -32.93 54.04 -28.96
N ARG A 72 -33.67 54.94 -28.28
CA ARG A 72 -33.85 54.88 -26.83
C ARG A 72 -34.74 53.74 -26.38
N ILE A 73 -35.78 53.40 -27.14
CA ILE A 73 -36.65 52.26 -26.84
C ILE A 73 -35.90 50.95 -27.09
N GLU A 74 -35.15 50.83 -28.19
CA GLU A 74 -34.32 49.64 -28.47
C GLU A 74 -33.29 49.39 -27.37
N ALA A 75 -32.70 50.45 -26.80
CA ALA A 75 -31.78 50.33 -25.67
C ALA A 75 -32.44 49.83 -24.37
N LEU A 76 -33.76 49.98 -24.23
CA LEU A 76 -34.55 49.54 -23.08
C LEU A 76 -35.20 48.16 -23.28
N LEU A 77 -35.26 47.66 -24.52
CA LEU A 77 -35.87 46.37 -24.83
C LEU A 77 -34.88 45.22 -24.61
N PRO A 78 -35.27 44.16 -23.86
CA PRO A 78 -34.45 42.97 -23.80
C PRO A 78 -34.42 42.28 -25.17
N ALA A 79 -33.23 41.87 -25.63
CA ALA A 79 -33.14 40.93 -26.75
C ALA A 79 -33.94 39.67 -26.39
N PRO A 80 -34.80 39.11 -27.28
CA PRO A 80 -34.87 39.31 -28.73
C PRO A 80 -36.09 40.13 -29.22
N TRP A 81 -36.59 41.09 -28.43
CA TRP A 81 -37.70 41.95 -28.85
C TRP A 81 -37.27 42.97 -29.92
N ARG A 82 -38.11 43.17 -30.94
CA ARG A 82 -37.91 44.16 -32.00
C ARG A 82 -39.13 45.07 -32.14
N ILE A 83 -38.89 46.32 -32.52
CA ILE A 83 -39.96 47.31 -32.75
C ILE A 83 -40.47 47.16 -34.19
N GLU A 84 -41.72 46.70 -34.35
CA GLU A 84 -42.39 46.59 -35.65
C GLU A 84 -42.96 47.94 -36.09
N SER A 85 -43.72 48.60 -35.21
CA SER A 85 -44.31 49.92 -35.47
C SER A 85 -44.22 50.81 -34.24
N LEU A 86 -44.05 52.12 -34.46
CA LEU A 86 -43.96 53.14 -33.42
C LEU A 86 -44.94 54.26 -33.77
N SER A 87 -45.77 54.67 -32.82
CA SER A 87 -46.62 55.86 -32.93
C SER A 87 -46.41 56.77 -31.73
N VAL A 88 -46.32 58.08 -32.01
CA VAL A 88 -46.05 59.13 -31.04
C VAL A 88 -47.23 60.08 -31.04
N GLU A 89 -47.84 60.27 -29.87
CA GLU A 89 -48.95 61.17 -29.66
C GLU A 89 -48.52 62.25 -28.67
N ALA A 90 -48.56 63.53 -29.07
CA ALA A 90 -48.19 64.64 -28.19
C ALA A 90 -49.19 64.76 -27.03
N LEU A 91 -48.69 64.87 -25.80
CA LEU A 91 -49.51 65.10 -24.62
C LEU A 91 -49.50 66.60 -24.29
N PRO A 92 -50.64 67.23 -23.95
CA PRO A 92 -50.65 68.63 -23.54
C PRO A 92 -49.79 68.83 -22.28
N GLU A 93 -48.90 69.82 -22.34
CA GLU A 93 -47.89 70.12 -21.31
C GLU A 93 -48.50 70.52 -19.95
N PRO A 94 -48.00 70.00 -18.82
CA PRO A 94 -48.22 70.63 -17.52
C PRO A 94 -47.36 71.90 -17.44
N HIS A 95 -47.97 73.04 -17.08
CA HIS A 95 -47.34 74.36 -17.00
C HIS A 95 -46.01 74.35 -16.23
N SER A 96 -44.90 74.29 -16.97
CA SER A 96 -43.52 74.29 -16.48
C SER A 96 -42.74 75.40 -17.19
N SER A 97 -41.84 76.07 -16.48
CA SER A 97 -41.05 77.20 -16.99
C SER A 97 -39.83 76.79 -17.85
N GLU A 98 -39.65 75.49 -18.10
CA GLU A 98 -38.59 74.92 -18.95
C GLU A 98 -39.18 74.35 -20.25
N PRO A 99 -38.46 74.39 -21.40
CA PRO A 99 -38.92 73.79 -22.65
C PRO A 99 -38.92 72.25 -22.53
N GLN A 100 -40.03 71.70 -22.06
CA GLN A 100 -40.24 70.26 -21.85
C GLN A 100 -41.40 69.78 -22.71
N VAL A 101 -41.13 68.85 -23.63
CA VAL A 101 -42.16 68.24 -24.48
C VAL A 101 -42.52 66.86 -23.93
N ALA A 102 -43.80 66.65 -23.62
CA ALA A 102 -44.34 65.36 -23.20
C ALA A 102 -45.05 64.64 -24.36
N ALA A 103 -44.73 63.37 -24.58
CA ALA A 103 -45.39 62.55 -25.60
C ALA A 103 -45.73 61.15 -25.06
N ARG A 104 -46.91 60.64 -25.44
CA ARG A 104 -47.23 59.23 -25.27
C ARG A 104 -46.69 58.46 -26.46
N VAL A 105 -45.88 57.45 -26.17
CA VAL A 105 -45.28 56.59 -27.17
C VAL A 105 -45.89 55.21 -27.06
N SER A 106 -46.45 54.70 -28.15
CA SER A 106 -46.90 53.32 -28.26
C SER A 106 -46.10 52.58 -29.32
N ALA A 107 -45.43 51.51 -28.90
CA ALA A 107 -44.66 50.63 -29.77
C ALA A 107 -45.33 49.26 -29.86
N LYS A 108 -45.46 48.73 -31.08
CA LYS A 108 -45.79 47.31 -31.30
C LYS A 108 -44.48 46.54 -31.36
N LEU A 109 -44.29 45.66 -30.40
CA LEU A 109 -43.09 44.85 -30.24
C LEU A 109 -43.37 43.44 -30.74
N VAL A 110 -42.41 42.84 -31.45
CA VAL A 110 -42.50 41.47 -31.94
C VAL A 110 -41.27 40.69 -31.51
N LEU A 111 -41.47 39.45 -31.06
CA LEU A 111 -40.39 38.55 -30.70
C LEU A 111 -39.70 38.01 -31.96
N GLY A 112 -38.39 38.29 -32.11
CA GLY A 112 -37.64 37.93 -33.31
C GLY A 112 -37.34 36.43 -33.47
N GLY A 113 -37.54 35.62 -32.44
CA GLY A 113 -37.28 34.17 -32.45
C GLY A 113 -37.88 33.46 -31.23
N PRO A 114 -37.96 32.12 -31.23
CA PRO A 114 -38.51 31.38 -30.10
C PRO A 114 -37.61 31.52 -28.87
N THR A 115 -38.24 31.65 -27.70
CA THR A 115 -37.55 31.75 -26.41
C THR A 115 -37.91 30.58 -25.52
N TYR A 116 -36.97 30.23 -24.65
CA TYR A 116 -37.02 29.03 -23.83
C TYR A 116 -36.68 29.33 -22.38
N LEU A 117 -37.24 28.53 -21.47
CA LEU A 117 -36.86 28.47 -20.07
C LEU A 117 -36.06 27.20 -19.81
N VAL A 118 -35.06 27.29 -18.93
CA VAL A 118 -34.31 26.12 -18.47
C VAL A 118 -35.20 25.32 -17.52
N ASP A 119 -35.45 24.05 -17.86
CA ASP A 119 -36.25 23.14 -17.04
C ASP A 119 -35.36 22.34 -16.09
N SER A 120 -34.40 21.60 -16.65
CA SER A 120 -33.42 20.82 -15.91
C SER A 120 -32.04 20.89 -16.57
N ARG A 121 -31.00 20.59 -15.79
CA ARG A 121 -29.62 20.49 -16.28
C ARG A 121 -29.03 19.16 -15.85
N GLU A 122 -28.64 18.35 -16.82
CA GLU A 122 -28.06 17.02 -16.62
C GLU A 122 -26.64 17.05 -17.21
N GLY A 123 -25.67 17.37 -16.36
CA GLY A 123 -24.26 17.53 -16.76
C GLY A 123 -24.07 18.64 -17.79
N PRO A 124 -23.55 18.32 -19.01
CA PRO A 124 -23.30 19.30 -20.07
C PRO A 124 -24.54 19.63 -20.91
N VAL A 125 -25.67 18.97 -20.67
CA VAL A 125 -26.92 19.13 -21.43
C VAL A 125 -27.92 19.96 -20.63
N THR A 126 -28.52 20.93 -21.31
CA THR A 126 -29.56 21.81 -20.74
C THR A 126 -30.88 21.51 -21.43
N PHE A 127 -31.86 21.03 -20.67
CA PHE A 127 -33.21 20.75 -21.18
C PHE A 127 -34.06 22.02 -21.13
N LEU A 128 -34.65 22.33 -22.27
CA LEU A 128 -35.37 23.57 -22.50
C LEU A 128 -36.87 23.34 -22.60
N ARG A 129 -37.65 24.17 -21.91
CA ARG A 129 -39.11 24.26 -22.05
C ARG A 129 -39.45 25.46 -22.94
N PRO A 130 -40.29 25.31 -23.98
CA PRO A 130 -40.75 26.45 -24.78
C PRO A 130 -41.47 27.49 -23.90
N ALA A 131 -41.13 28.76 -24.05
CA ALA A 131 -41.70 29.86 -23.27
C ALA A 131 -42.53 30.82 -24.14
N ALA A 132 -42.03 31.19 -25.32
CA ALA A 132 -42.79 31.93 -26.32
C ALA A 132 -42.32 31.59 -27.74
N GLU A 133 -43.24 31.69 -28.70
CA GLU A 133 -42.97 31.44 -30.11
C GLU A 133 -42.53 32.70 -30.84
N ALA A 134 -41.79 32.51 -31.94
CA ALA A 134 -41.42 33.62 -32.82
C ALA A 134 -42.68 34.31 -33.37
N GLY A 135 -42.66 35.63 -33.47
CA GLY A 135 -43.81 36.40 -33.93
C GLY A 135 -44.83 36.77 -32.84
N LEU A 136 -44.60 36.39 -31.57
CA LEU A 136 -45.40 36.90 -30.45
C LEU A 136 -45.34 38.43 -30.45
N SER A 137 -46.51 39.08 -30.56
CA SER A 137 -46.62 40.53 -30.57
C SER A 137 -47.20 41.07 -29.26
N LYS A 138 -46.63 42.17 -28.77
CA LYS A 138 -47.10 42.88 -27.56
C LYS A 138 -47.12 44.39 -27.82
N SER A 139 -48.13 45.08 -27.33
CA SER A 139 -48.18 46.54 -27.33
C SER A 139 -47.51 47.09 -26.07
N TRP A 140 -46.50 47.92 -26.24
CA TRP A 140 -45.80 48.59 -25.15
C TRP A 140 -46.09 50.09 -25.21
N VAL A 141 -46.50 50.64 -24.08
CA VAL A 141 -46.87 52.06 -23.96
C VAL A 141 -45.99 52.71 -22.90
N ALA A 142 -45.40 53.85 -23.23
CA ALA A 142 -44.56 54.63 -22.35
C ALA A 142 -44.86 56.12 -22.50
N THR A 143 -44.56 56.89 -21.45
CA THR A 143 -44.56 58.35 -21.51
C THR A 143 -43.12 58.81 -21.70
N ALA A 144 -42.87 59.57 -22.77
CA ALA A 144 -41.60 60.21 -23.07
C ALA A 144 -41.63 61.66 -22.56
N LEU A 145 -40.64 62.03 -21.76
CA LEU A 145 -40.36 63.41 -21.37
C LEU A 145 -39.06 63.83 -22.05
N ALA A 146 -39.14 64.80 -22.95
CA ALA A 146 -38.00 65.29 -23.71
C ALA A 146 -37.66 66.73 -23.31
N THR A 147 -36.41 66.96 -22.93
CA THR A 147 -35.87 68.28 -22.58
C THR A 147 -34.83 68.67 -23.62
N HIS A 148 -34.95 69.88 -24.19
CA HIS A 148 -33.99 70.41 -25.16
C HIS A 148 -32.91 71.25 -24.45
N GLY A 149 -31.66 70.79 -24.44
CA GLY A 149 -30.54 71.47 -23.80
C GLY A 149 -29.43 71.87 -24.78
N ALA A 150 -28.40 72.54 -24.28
CA ALA A 150 -27.24 73.01 -25.07
C ALA A 150 -26.46 71.88 -25.79
N GLY A 151 -26.66 70.62 -25.37
CA GLY A 151 -26.06 69.42 -25.98
C GLY A 151 -27.02 68.57 -26.82
N GLY A 152 -28.22 69.07 -27.13
CA GLY A 152 -29.26 68.35 -27.87
C GLY A 152 -30.41 67.84 -26.99
N TRP A 153 -31.22 66.96 -27.55
CA TRP A 153 -32.39 66.37 -26.88
C TRP A 153 -32.00 65.28 -25.88
N THR A 154 -32.45 65.40 -24.63
CA THR A 154 -32.43 64.30 -23.66
C THR A 154 -33.85 63.80 -23.42
N VAL A 155 -34.06 62.49 -23.58
CA VAL A 155 -35.38 61.85 -23.43
C VAL A 155 -35.36 60.86 -22.29
N ALA A 156 -36.28 61.02 -21.35
CA ALA A 156 -36.60 60.05 -20.31
C ALA A 156 -37.89 59.30 -20.68
N LEU A 157 -37.84 57.96 -20.69
CA LEU A 157 -38.98 57.10 -21.00
C LEU A 157 -39.45 56.41 -19.71
N THR A 158 -40.74 56.57 -19.38
CA THR A 158 -41.38 55.89 -18.25
C THR A 158 -42.43 54.90 -18.77
N PRO A 159 -42.19 53.58 -18.70
CA PRO A 159 -43.15 52.56 -19.15
C PRO A 159 -44.43 52.58 -18.30
N GLN A 160 -45.61 52.47 -18.92
CA GLN A 160 -46.87 52.38 -18.19
C GLN A 160 -47.08 51.00 -17.52
N SER A 161 -46.41 49.96 -18.01
CA SER A 161 -46.49 48.60 -17.47
C SER A 161 -45.08 48.01 -17.33
N PRO A 162 -44.36 48.37 -16.25
CA PRO A 162 -43.07 47.74 -15.95
C PRO A 162 -43.29 46.23 -15.74
N GLY A 163 -42.58 45.39 -16.50
CA GLY A 163 -42.67 43.94 -16.42
C GLY A 163 -43.50 43.24 -17.50
N LEU A 164 -44.09 43.97 -18.47
CA LEU A 164 -44.81 43.37 -19.61
C LEU A 164 -43.94 42.40 -20.42
N LEU A 165 -42.63 42.62 -20.43
CA LEU A 165 -41.63 41.85 -21.17
C LEU A 165 -40.90 40.81 -20.31
N ASP A 166 -41.19 40.76 -19.01
CA ASP A 166 -40.57 39.83 -18.07
C ASP A 166 -41.16 38.42 -18.24
N GLY A 167 -40.34 37.40 -17.99
CA GLY A 167 -40.76 35.99 -17.98
C GLY A 167 -40.77 35.28 -19.34
N ILE A 168 -40.30 35.92 -20.41
CA ILE A 168 -40.38 35.37 -21.78
C ILE A 168 -39.21 34.40 -22.07
N GLY A 169 -38.30 34.18 -21.12
CA GLY A 169 -37.17 33.25 -21.27
C GLY A 169 -36.04 33.82 -22.12
N LYS A 170 -35.11 32.96 -22.55
CA LYS A 170 -33.93 33.34 -23.36
C LYS A 170 -33.89 32.57 -24.68
N PRO A 171 -33.28 33.12 -25.74
CA PRO A 171 -33.04 32.37 -26.96
C PRO A 171 -32.08 31.20 -26.68
N ALA A 172 -32.24 30.10 -27.42
CA ALA A 172 -31.48 28.86 -27.18
C ALA A 172 -29.95 29.05 -27.28
N ALA A 173 -29.49 30.00 -28.09
CA ALA A 173 -28.07 30.30 -28.29
C ALA A 173 -27.40 30.99 -27.08
N GLU A 174 -28.18 31.65 -26.22
CA GLU A 174 -27.67 32.32 -25.02
C GLU A 174 -27.61 31.40 -23.80
N LEU A 175 -28.12 30.17 -23.94
CA LEU A 175 -28.16 29.20 -22.84
C LEU A 175 -26.89 28.33 -22.88
N PRO A 176 -26.27 28.07 -21.72
CA PRO A 176 -25.01 27.35 -21.67
C PRO A 176 -25.18 25.86 -22.00
N GLY A 177 -24.19 25.30 -22.70
CA GLY A 177 -24.08 23.86 -22.97
C GLY A 177 -24.85 23.40 -24.21
N ARG A 178 -25.00 22.09 -24.35
CA ARG A 178 -25.80 21.48 -25.42
C ARG A 178 -27.28 21.61 -25.06
N THR A 179 -28.02 22.42 -25.80
CA THR A 179 -29.44 22.67 -25.54
C THR A 179 -30.31 21.66 -26.27
N VAL A 180 -31.32 21.11 -25.57
CA VAL A 180 -32.29 20.18 -26.16
C VAL A 180 -33.68 20.54 -25.67
N VAL A 181 -34.62 20.72 -26.61
CA VAL A 181 -36.00 21.11 -26.29
C VAL A 181 -36.80 19.90 -25.83
N LEU A 182 -37.48 20.02 -24.70
CA LEU A 182 -38.33 18.98 -24.13
C LEU A 182 -39.49 18.63 -25.07
N GLY A 183 -39.80 17.34 -25.15
CA GLY A 183 -40.85 16.80 -26.02
C GLY A 183 -40.37 16.40 -27.42
N THR A 184 -39.16 16.78 -27.81
CA THR A 184 -38.54 16.29 -29.06
C THR A 184 -38.12 14.82 -28.95
N PRO A 185 -38.06 14.08 -30.07
CA PRO A 185 -37.53 12.70 -30.07
C PRO A 185 -36.05 12.67 -29.64
N GLU A 186 -35.29 13.73 -29.92
CA GLU A 186 -33.90 13.90 -29.50
C GLU A 186 -33.77 14.00 -27.97
N ALA A 187 -34.68 14.69 -27.29
CA ALA A 187 -34.69 14.76 -25.82
C ALA A 187 -34.94 13.40 -25.18
N LYS A 188 -35.83 12.59 -25.76
CA LYS A 188 -36.15 11.25 -25.25
C LYS A 188 -34.98 10.30 -25.43
N SER A 189 -34.41 10.23 -26.64
CA SER A 189 -33.27 9.33 -26.92
C SER A 189 -32.04 9.69 -26.09
N LEU A 190 -31.81 10.98 -25.86
CA LEU A 190 -30.69 11.44 -25.03
C LEU A 190 -30.88 11.05 -23.55
N ARG A 191 -32.09 11.20 -23.00
CA ARG A 191 -32.39 10.75 -21.63
C ARG A 191 -32.22 9.24 -21.48
N GLU A 192 -32.78 8.46 -22.40
CA GLU A 192 -32.62 7.00 -22.42
C GLU A 192 -31.14 6.58 -22.56
N GLN A 193 -30.32 7.36 -23.26
CA GLN A 193 -28.89 7.13 -23.33
C GLN A 193 -28.20 7.42 -22.00
N LEU A 194 -28.47 8.58 -21.39
CA LEU A 194 -27.89 8.96 -20.10
C LEU A 194 -28.28 7.98 -18.98
N ASP A 195 -29.53 7.50 -18.97
CA ASP A 195 -30.02 6.52 -18.00
C ASP A 195 -29.33 5.16 -18.18
N ARG A 196 -29.14 4.71 -19.44
CA ARG A 196 -28.39 3.48 -19.72
C ARG A 196 -26.93 3.59 -19.29
N ASP A 197 -26.28 4.70 -19.60
CA ASP A 197 -24.89 4.96 -19.21
C ASP A 197 -24.75 5.03 -17.68
N ALA A 198 -25.71 5.67 -17.00
CA ALA A 198 -25.73 5.75 -15.54
C ALA A 198 -25.93 4.37 -14.90
N ALA A 199 -26.87 3.57 -15.40
CA ALA A 199 -27.11 2.21 -14.94
C ALA A 199 -25.88 1.31 -15.16
N GLN A 200 -25.22 1.44 -16.32
CA GLN A 200 -24.00 0.69 -16.62
C GLN A 200 -22.86 1.05 -15.65
N ARG A 201 -22.62 2.34 -15.39
CA ARG A 201 -21.59 2.77 -14.43
C ARG A 201 -21.85 2.24 -13.02
N LEU A 202 -23.10 2.27 -12.57
CA LEU A 202 -23.46 1.73 -11.26
C LEU A 202 -23.24 0.21 -11.19
N ALA A 203 -23.55 -0.52 -12.26
CA ALA A 203 -23.29 -1.96 -12.34
C ALA A 203 -21.78 -2.26 -12.28
N GLU A 204 -20.97 -1.58 -13.11
CA GLU A 204 -19.52 -1.73 -13.15
C GLU A 204 -18.85 -1.39 -11.81
N ASP A 205 -19.26 -0.29 -11.16
CA ASP A 205 -18.76 0.10 -9.84
C ASP A 205 -19.13 -0.92 -8.76
N SER A 206 -20.35 -1.48 -8.82
CA SER A 206 -20.79 -2.51 -7.87
C SER A 206 -20.00 -3.81 -8.02
N GLU A 207 -19.72 -4.24 -9.26
CA GLU A 207 -18.89 -5.41 -9.51
C GLU A 207 -17.45 -5.18 -9.06
N ARG A 208 -16.91 -3.99 -9.31
CA ARG A 208 -15.57 -3.62 -8.86
C ARG A 208 -15.47 -3.68 -7.34
N ARG A 209 -16.42 -3.07 -6.62
CA ARG A 209 -16.46 -3.12 -5.14
C ARG A 209 -16.55 -4.55 -4.64
N ARG A 210 -17.41 -5.38 -5.24
CA ARG A 210 -17.54 -6.79 -4.87
C ARG A 210 -16.22 -7.55 -5.04
N ARG A 211 -15.51 -7.36 -6.15
CA ARG A 211 -14.19 -7.99 -6.39
C ARG A 211 -13.14 -7.51 -5.39
N GLU A 212 -13.15 -6.22 -5.05
CA GLU A 212 -12.25 -5.64 -4.05
C GLU A 212 -12.54 -6.20 -2.64
N GLU A 213 -13.81 -6.30 -2.25
CA GLU A 213 -14.26 -6.91 -0.99
C GLU A 213 -13.91 -8.39 -0.91
N GLU A 214 -14.14 -9.17 -1.96
CA GLU A 214 -13.78 -10.59 -2.03
C GLU A 214 -12.25 -10.77 -1.89
N ARG A 215 -11.44 -9.89 -2.51
CA ARG A 215 -9.99 -9.92 -2.39
C ARG A 215 -9.50 -9.58 -0.98
N LEU A 216 -10.13 -8.59 -0.33
CA LEU A 216 -9.85 -8.25 1.07
C LEU A 216 -10.26 -9.37 2.02
N ALA A 217 -11.40 -10.02 1.77
CA ALA A 217 -11.85 -11.19 2.52
C ALA A 217 -10.86 -12.36 2.40
N GLN A 218 -10.36 -12.63 1.19
CA GLN A 218 -9.33 -13.65 0.97
C GLN A 218 -8.02 -13.33 1.70
N GLN A 219 -7.55 -12.08 1.62
CA GLN A 219 -6.32 -11.66 2.32
C GLN A 219 -6.45 -11.76 3.84
N THR A 220 -7.59 -11.33 4.39
CA THR A 220 -7.83 -11.42 5.84
C THR A 220 -7.99 -12.86 6.30
N ALA A 221 -8.60 -13.74 5.50
CA ALA A 221 -8.66 -15.17 5.78
C ALA A 221 -7.27 -15.83 5.75
N ALA A 222 -6.44 -15.51 4.76
CA ALA A 222 -5.06 -16.00 4.66
C ALA A 222 -4.21 -15.53 5.86
N ALA A 223 -4.29 -14.24 6.21
CA ALA A 223 -3.58 -13.69 7.37
C ALA A 223 -4.01 -14.35 8.69
N LYS A 224 -5.31 -14.62 8.86
CA LYS A 224 -5.82 -15.35 10.04
C LYS A 224 -5.31 -16.79 10.09
N ALA A 225 -5.26 -17.48 8.96
CA ALA A 225 -4.75 -18.85 8.88
C ALA A 225 -3.25 -18.90 9.21
N GLU A 226 -2.47 -17.94 8.72
CA GLU A 226 -1.04 -17.84 9.04
C GLU A 226 -0.81 -17.52 10.52
N ALA A 227 -1.57 -16.57 11.09
CA ALA A 227 -1.49 -16.25 12.52
C ALA A 227 -1.82 -17.46 13.41
N ALA A 228 -2.80 -18.27 13.02
CA ALA A 228 -3.14 -19.50 13.74
C ALA A 228 -2.00 -20.53 13.69
N ARG A 229 -1.33 -20.70 12.53
CA ARG A 229 -0.16 -21.59 12.40
C ARG A 229 1.00 -21.11 13.26
N ALA A 230 1.33 -19.82 13.20
CA ALA A 230 2.40 -19.24 14.01
C ALA A 230 2.14 -19.41 15.52
N GLU A 231 0.89 -19.27 15.96
CA GLU A 231 0.50 -19.50 17.35
C GLU A 231 0.67 -20.97 17.77
N THR A 232 0.30 -21.93 16.91
CA THR A 232 0.53 -23.35 17.20
C THR A 232 2.00 -23.71 17.28
N GLU A 233 2.84 -23.14 16.41
CA GLU A 233 4.29 -23.33 16.44
C GLU A 233 4.91 -22.73 17.71
N ARG A 234 4.48 -21.52 18.11
CA ARG A 234 4.92 -20.90 19.36
C ARG A 234 4.61 -21.77 20.57
N ARG A 235 3.38 -22.29 20.67
CA ARG A 235 2.99 -23.18 21.78
C ARG A 235 3.80 -24.48 21.79
N ALA A 236 4.10 -25.04 20.62
CA ALA A 236 4.93 -26.24 20.53
C ALA A 236 6.37 -25.96 21.01
N VAL A 237 6.95 -24.81 20.64
CA VAL A 237 8.27 -24.39 21.11
C VAL A 237 8.28 -24.11 22.61
N GLU A 238 7.28 -23.40 23.13
CA GLU A 238 7.15 -23.14 24.57
C GLU A 238 6.99 -24.43 25.38
N ALA A 239 6.16 -25.36 24.90
CA ALA A 239 6.02 -26.68 25.52
C ALA A 239 7.35 -27.45 25.53
N ARG A 240 8.12 -27.38 24.44
CA ARG A 240 9.45 -28.01 24.38
C ARG A 240 10.45 -27.35 25.34
N ILE A 241 10.45 -26.02 25.44
CA ILE A 241 11.28 -25.29 26.41
C ILE A 241 10.93 -25.70 27.84
N ALA A 242 9.64 -25.82 28.16
CA ALA A 242 9.19 -26.28 29.47
C ALA A 242 9.64 -27.72 29.79
N GLN A 243 9.55 -28.63 28.81
CA GLN A 243 10.05 -30.01 28.96
C GLN A 243 11.55 -30.06 29.22
N VAL A 244 12.35 -29.30 28.47
CA VAL A 244 13.80 -29.21 28.68
C VAL A 244 14.13 -28.63 30.06
N ALA A 245 13.40 -27.60 30.48
CA ALA A 245 13.59 -26.97 31.79
C ALA A 245 13.23 -27.92 32.94
N ASP A 246 12.10 -28.63 32.84
CA ASP A 246 11.68 -29.65 33.81
C ASP A 246 12.70 -30.79 33.91
N LEU A 247 13.16 -31.31 32.77
CA LEU A 247 14.21 -32.34 32.74
C LEU A 247 15.49 -31.86 33.41
N ARG A 248 15.96 -30.64 33.11
CA ARG A 248 17.15 -30.05 33.76
C ARG A 248 16.97 -29.87 35.26
N GLY A 249 15.79 -29.44 35.70
CA GLY A 249 15.47 -29.32 37.12
C GLY A 249 15.52 -30.67 37.82
N LYS A 250 14.96 -31.72 37.21
CA LYS A 250 15.01 -33.09 37.74
C LYS A 250 16.43 -33.65 37.79
N LEU A 251 17.23 -33.42 36.75
CA LEU A 251 18.62 -33.91 36.66
C LEU A 251 19.58 -33.23 37.64
N THR A 252 19.35 -31.95 37.94
CA THR A 252 20.17 -31.18 38.91
C THR A 252 19.64 -31.25 40.35
N GLY A 253 18.45 -31.83 40.54
CA GLY A 253 17.81 -31.97 41.85
C GLY A 253 18.59 -32.84 42.83
N THR A 254 18.29 -32.69 44.12
CA THR A 254 18.93 -33.45 45.20
C THR A 254 18.42 -34.89 45.29
N ASP A 255 17.18 -35.17 44.85
CA ASP A 255 16.61 -36.50 44.89
C ASP A 255 17.27 -37.43 43.86
N ARG A 256 17.84 -38.53 44.36
CA ARG A 256 18.53 -39.54 43.56
C ARG A 256 17.56 -40.37 42.72
N ALA A 257 16.41 -40.76 43.27
CA ALA A 257 15.46 -41.61 42.58
C ALA A 257 14.82 -40.87 41.40
N ALA A 258 14.42 -39.61 41.61
CA ALA A 258 13.92 -38.74 40.56
C ALA A 258 14.95 -38.49 39.44
N ARG A 259 16.24 -38.32 39.79
CA ARG A 259 17.31 -38.17 38.79
C ARG A 259 17.49 -39.39 37.91
N LEU A 260 17.54 -40.58 38.50
CA LEU A 260 17.66 -41.83 37.76
C LEU A 260 16.46 -42.05 36.83
N ALA A 261 15.24 -41.87 37.35
CA ALA A 261 14.03 -42.02 36.55
C ALA A 261 13.95 -40.99 35.41
N ALA A 262 14.33 -39.74 35.65
CA ALA A 262 14.36 -38.70 34.63
C ALA A 262 15.41 -38.99 33.55
N PHE A 263 16.57 -39.53 33.93
CA PHE A 263 17.61 -39.94 33.00
C PHE A 263 17.17 -41.12 32.12
N GLU A 264 16.61 -42.18 32.71
CA GLU A 264 16.08 -43.33 31.96
C GLU A 264 14.95 -42.92 31.00
N ALA A 265 14.03 -42.06 31.47
CA ALA A 265 12.96 -41.52 30.62
C ALA A 265 13.52 -40.69 29.45
N ALA A 266 14.59 -39.92 29.66
CA ALA A 266 15.24 -39.18 28.59
C ALA A 266 15.92 -40.13 27.59
N LEU A 267 16.62 -41.17 28.06
CA LEU A 267 17.29 -42.16 27.19
C LEU A 267 16.30 -42.98 26.36
N GLY A 268 15.15 -43.35 26.94
CA GLY A 268 14.07 -44.04 26.23
C GLY A 268 13.26 -43.14 25.29
N GLY A 269 13.44 -41.83 25.38
CA GLY A 269 12.74 -40.84 24.55
C GLY A 269 13.32 -40.70 23.14
N ASN A 270 12.48 -40.30 22.19
CA ASN A 270 12.89 -40.10 20.79
C ASN A 270 13.57 -38.74 20.53
N ASP A 271 13.55 -37.78 21.47
CA ASP A 271 14.17 -36.46 21.26
C ASP A 271 15.69 -36.52 21.48
N PRO A 272 16.53 -36.33 20.43
CA PRO A 272 17.99 -36.35 20.57
C PRO A 272 18.51 -35.20 21.45
N ALA A 273 17.85 -34.05 21.49
CA ALA A 273 18.31 -32.91 22.28
C ALA A 273 18.10 -33.13 23.79
N LEU A 274 16.99 -33.78 24.16
CA LEU A 274 16.75 -34.18 25.55
C LEU A 274 17.75 -35.27 25.99
N ARG A 275 18.04 -36.24 25.12
CA ARG A 275 19.08 -37.25 25.37
C ARG A 275 20.46 -36.65 25.56
N GLN A 276 20.88 -35.72 24.69
CA GLN A 276 22.17 -35.04 24.85
C GLN A 276 22.23 -34.24 26.16
N THR A 277 21.17 -33.51 26.50
CA THR A 277 21.09 -32.76 27.76
C THR A 277 21.17 -33.70 28.97
N ALA A 278 20.52 -34.86 28.90
CA ALA A 278 20.57 -35.88 29.93
C ALA A 278 21.97 -36.47 30.07
N MET A 279 22.62 -36.82 28.96
CA MET A 279 24.00 -37.32 28.92
C MET A 279 24.99 -36.34 29.53
N ASP A 280 24.90 -35.09 29.13
CA ASP A 280 25.72 -34.00 29.62
C ASP A 280 25.62 -33.84 31.14
N ALA A 281 24.40 -33.88 31.67
CA ALA A 281 24.15 -33.78 33.10
C ALA A 281 24.62 -35.04 33.85
N ALA A 282 24.47 -36.22 33.25
CA ALA A 282 24.86 -37.49 33.84
C ALA A 282 26.37 -37.67 33.95
N LEU A 283 27.13 -37.29 32.92
CA LEU A 283 28.59 -37.32 32.93
C LEU A 283 29.20 -36.29 33.91
N GLN A 284 28.49 -35.19 34.18
CA GLN A 284 28.86 -34.20 35.20
C GLN A 284 28.36 -34.57 36.61
N SER A 285 27.48 -35.56 36.73
CA SER A 285 26.90 -35.96 38.00
C SER A 285 27.93 -36.69 38.87
N ARG A 286 27.90 -36.43 40.18
CA ARG A 286 28.69 -37.17 41.17
C ARG A 286 28.12 -38.56 41.51
N ASP A 287 26.96 -38.92 40.94
CA ASP A 287 26.35 -40.24 41.17
C ASP A 287 26.96 -41.29 40.21
N PRO A 288 27.70 -42.29 40.71
CA PRO A 288 28.34 -43.30 39.87
C PRO A 288 27.34 -44.18 39.11
N VAL A 289 26.09 -44.30 39.58
CA VAL A 289 25.08 -45.11 38.87
C VAL A 289 24.58 -44.39 37.62
N VAL A 290 24.31 -43.08 37.74
CA VAL A 290 23.89 -42.23 36.62
C VAL A 290 25.02 -42.13 35.59
N ALA A 291 26.26 -41.93 36.05
CA ALA A 291 27.44 -41.90 35.19
C ALA A 291 27.67 -43.24 34.46
N ASN A 292 27.48 -44.38 35.14
CA ASN A 292 27.58 -45.70 34.52
C ASN A 292 26.52 -45.90 33.42
N LEU A 293 25.27 -45.51 33.66
CA LEU A 293 24.21 -45.59 32.65
C LEU A 293 24.53 -44.72 31.43
N ALA A 294 25.06 -43.52 31.65
CA ALA A 294 25.52 -42.64 30.58
C ALA A 294 26.65 -43.26 29.77
N LEU A 295 27.66 -43.84 30.43
CA LEU A 295 28.77 -44.52 29.76
C LEU A 295 28.31 -45.74 28.98
N LYS A 296 27.43 -46.56 29.54
CA LYS A 296 26.85 -47.72 28.84
C LYS A 296 26.16 -47.32 27.55
N ASP A 297 25.34 -46.27 27.60
CA ASP A 297 24.59 -45.80 26.45
C ASP A 297 25.47 -45.03 25.44
N TRP A 298 26.54 -44.35 25.89
CA TRP A 298 27.57 -43.80 25.01
C TRP A 298 28.33 -44.92 24.26
N ILE A 299 28.84 -45.94 24.97
CA ILE A 299 29.54 -47.08 24.35
C ILE A 299 28.63 -47.82 23.36
N ALA A 300 27.36 -48.04 23.71
CA ALA A 300 26.41 -48.73 22.84
C ALA A 300 26.20 -48.04 21.48
N ARG A 301 26.45 -46.72 21.39
CA ARG A 301 26.32 -45.94 20.15
C ARG A 301 27.60 -45.82 19.35
N HIS A 302 28.76 -45.99 19.98
CA HIS A 302 30.05 -45.80 19.33
C HIS A 302 30.62 -47.12 18.86
N ARG A 303 30.87 -47.24 17.56
CA ARG A 303 31.54 -48.42 16.97
C ARG A 303 33.05 -48.29 16.91
N ALA A 304 33.57 -47.07 16.86
CA ALA A 304 34.99 -46.80 16.81
C ALA A 304 35.27 -45.59 17.69
N VAL A 305 36.19 -45.76 18.63
CA VAL A 305 36.53 -44.76 19.63
C VAL A 305 38.03 -44.46 19.53
N PRO A 306 38.44 -43.21 19.26
CA PRO A 306 39.85 -42.85 19.26
C PRO A 306 40.38 -42.82 20.69
N VAL A 307 41.52 -43.48 20.89
CA VAL A 307 42.28 -43.50 22.14
C VAL A 307 43.53 -42.63 21.93
N GLN A 308 43.56 -41.49 22.61
CA GLN A 308 44.71 -40.59 22.61
C GLN A 308 45.73 -41.10 23.63
N LEU A 309 46.98 -41.29 23.19
CA LEU A 309 48.07 -41.76 24.04
C LEU A 309 49.00 -40.61 24.38
N TYR A 310 49.45 -40.54 25.63
CA TYR A 310 50.42 -39.59 26.11
C TYR A 310 51.58 -40.30 26.84
N ALA A 311 52.76 -39.70 26.73
CA ALA A 311 53.95 -40.17 27.40
C ALA A 311 53.84 -39.99 28.92
N THR A 312 54.43 -40.91 29.69
CA THR A 312 54.55 -40.81 31.14
C THR A 312 55.87 -40.16 31.50
N LYS A 313 55.92 -39.45 32.64
CA LYS A 313 57.18 -38.90 33.17
C LYS A 313 58.07 -39.97 33.81
N GLU A 314 57.53 -41.15 34.05
CA GLU A 314 58.19 -42.26 34.74
C GLU A 314 59.17 -42.99 33.80
N ASP A 315 58.81 -43.12 32.52
CA ASP A 315 59.63 -43.81 31.52
C ASP A 315 60.07 -42.85 30.40
N PRO A 316 61.38 -42.53 30.27
CA PRO A 316 61.87 -41.62 29.23
C PRO A 316 61.73 -42.20 27.80
N SER A 317 61.57 -43.52 27.68
CA SER A 317 61.30 -44.19 26.39
C SER A 317 59.84 -44.03 25.93
N SER A 318 58.93 -43.58 26.80
CA SER A 318 57.50 -43.48 26.50
C SER A 318 57.20 -42.45 25.40
N GLU A 319 57.96 -41.35 25.32
CA GLU A 319 57.76 -40.31 24.30
C GLU A 319 58.04 -40.81 22.88
N VAL A 320 59.16 -41.55 22.71
CA VAL A 320 59.52 -42.17 21.43
C VAL A 320 58.48 -43.22 21.03
N VAL A 321 57.96 -43.98 22.00
CA VAL A 321 56.95 -45.00 21.75
C VAL A 321 55.61 -44.38 21.32
N VAL A 322 55.17 -43.29 21.95
CA VAL A 322 53.94 -42.57 21.56
C VAL A 322 54.04 -42.01 20.14
N GLN A 323 55.19 -41.44 19.76
CA GLN A 323 55.42 -40.95 18.40
C GLN A 323 55.36 -42.08 17.35
N ASN A 324 55.77 -43.30 17.72
CA ASN A 324 55.83 -44.45 16.82
C ASN A 324 54.53 -45.28 16.75
N LEU A 325 53.68 -45.25 17.79
CA LEU A 325 52.44 -46.04 17.84
C LEU A 325 51.30 -45.43 17.01
N GLY A 326 51.31 -44.12 16.75
CA GLY A 326 50.24 -43.44 16.04
C GLY A 326 48.91 -43.39 16.83
N PRO A 327 47.81 -42.91 16.20
CA PRO A 327 46.51 -42.84 16.85
C PRO A 327 45.95 -44.25 17.04
N MET A 328 45.66 -44.61 18.30
CA MET A 328 45.05 -45.89 18.64
C MET A 328 43.53 -45.78 18.54
N THR A 329 42.88 -46.85 18.08
CA THR A 329 41.42 -46.91 17.97
C THR A 329 40.89 -48.18 18.64
N LEU A 330 39.84 -47.99 19.44
CA LEU A 330 39.03 -49.03 20.04
C LEU A 330 37.81 -49.26 19.14
N GLU A 331 37.80 -50.37 18.39
CA GLU A 331 36.66 -50.82 17.60
C GLU A 331 35.79 -51.72 18.47
N ILE A 332 34.48 -51.45 18.52
CA ILE A 332 33.51 -52.15 19.34
C ILE A 332 32.65 -53.02 18.42
N ASP A 333 32.87 -54.34 18.47
CA ASP A 333 32.11 -55.33 17.69
C ASP A 333 30.82 -55.73 18.41
N GLY A 334 30.83 -55.75 19.75
CA GLY A 334 29.68 -56.09 20.57
C GLY A 334 29.75 -55.49 21.97
N PHE A 335 28.64 -54.94 22.42
CA PHE A 335 28.49 -54.41 23.78
C PHE A 335 27.17 -54.85 24.39
N SER A 336 27.22 -55.33 25.63
CA SER A 336 26.04 -55.73 26.40
C SER A 336 25.77 -54.70 27.50
N PRO A 337 24.69 -53.90 27.39
CA PRO A 337 24.38 -52.84 28.35
C PRO A 337 23.99 -53.40 29.74
N VAL A 338 23.55 -54.65 29.82
CA VAL A 338 23.12 -55.29 31.07
C VAL A 338 24.33 -55.52 31.99
N ASN A 339 25.30 -56.29 31.51
CA ASN A 339 26.48 -56.69 32.30
C ASN A 339 27.73 -55.83 32.01
N GLY A 340 27.68 -54.91 31.05
CA GLY A 340 28.81 -54.06 30.66
C GLY A 340 29.90 -54.79 29.88
N ALA A 341 29.67 -56.03 29.44
CA ALA A 341 30.65 -56.79 28.66
C ALA A 341 30.86 -56.15 27.28
N LEU A 342 32.12 -56.03 26.88
CA LEU A 342 32.56 -55.42 25.64
C LEU A 342 33.49 -56.39 24.90
N ALA A 343 33.28 -56.52 23.60
CA ALA A 343 34.14 -57.27 22.69
C ALA A 343 34.41 -56.42 21.46
N GLY A 344 35.60 -56.57 20.89
CA GLY A 344 35.99 -55.74 19.75
C GLY A 344 37.44 -55.93 19.35
N LYS A 345 38.03 -54.88 18.80
CA LYS A 345 39.45 -54.83 18.44
C LYS A 345 40.11 -53.56 18.96
N LEU A 346 41.37 -53.68 19.35
CA LEU A 346 42.20 -52.56 19.75
C LEU A 346 43.47 -52.59 18.92
N GLY A 347 43.78 -51.47 18.27
CA GLY A 347 44.99 -51.33 17.46
C GLY A 347 45.19 -49.93 16.93
N ALA A 348 46.35 -49.69 16.33
CA ALA A 348 46.64 -48.47 15.60
C ALA A 348 46.63 -48.79 14.09
N PRO A 349 45.76 -48.19 13.28
CA PRO A 349 45.72 -48.44 11.84
C PRO A 349 47.08 -48.09 11.20
N GLY A 350 47.72 -49.06 10.54
CA GLY A 350 48.93 -48.82 9.74
C GLY A 350 50.28 -49.06 10.42
N TYR A 351 50.33 -49.43 11.71
CA TYR A 351 51.58 -49.70 12.42
C TYR A 351 51.72 -51.17 12.82
N SER A 352 52.85 -51.78 12.46
CA SER A 352 53.11 -53.23 12.64
C SER A 352 53.26 -53.65 14.11
N ILE A 353 53.57 -52.72 15.00
CA ILE A 353 53.78 -52.96 16.44
C ILE A 353 52.44 -53.07 17.19
N ALA A 354 51.36 -52.50 16.65
CA ALA A 354 50.02 -52.53 17.23
C ALA A 354 49.00 -53.10 16.24
N ARG A 355 49.26 -54.31 15.72
CA ARG A 355 48.26 -55.09 14.95
C ARG A 355 46.95 -55.10 15.73
N SER A 356 45.83 -54.87 15.04
CA SER A 356 44.49 -54.97 15.64
C SER A 356 44.34 -56.35 16.29
N SER A 357 44.25 -56.34 17.62
CA SER A 357 44.12 -57.54 18.43
C SER A 357 42.69 -57.60 18.95
N SER A 358 42.11 -58.80 18.99
CA SER A 358 40.80 -58.98 19.61
C SER A 358 40.89 -58.60 21.09
N ILE A 359 39.86 -57.92 21.56
CA ILE A 359 39.76 -57.49 22.95
C ILE A 359 38.54 -58.05 23.62
N ILE A 360 38.68 -58.24 24.92
CA ILE A 360 37.58 -58.53 25.84
C ILE A 360 37.69 -57.53 26.98
N GLY A 361 36.60 -56.82 27.23
CA GLY A 361 36.55 -55.79 28.24
C GLY A 361 35.24 -55.79 29.00
N THR A 362 35.22 -54.99 30.06
CA THR A 362 34.04 -54.76 30.89
C THR A 362 33.99 -53.30 31.32
N LEU A 363 32.82 -52.69 31.18
CA LEU A 363 32.49 -51.43 31.83
C LEU A 363 31.85 -51.72 33.19
N ALA A 364 32.55 -51.38 34.26
CA ALA A 364 32.07 -51.51 35.63
C ALA A 364 32.05 -50.13 36.29
N GLN A 365 30.86 -49.66 36.69
CA GLN A 365 30.64 -48.34 37.28
C GLN A 365 31.13 -47.21 36.36
N THR A 366 32.29 -46.63 36.65
CA THR A 366 32.90 -45.55 35.85
C THR A 366 34.26 -45.95 35.29
N GLU A 367 34.59 -47.25 35.34
CA GLU A 367 35.85 -47.80 34.87
C GLU A 367 35.61 -48.75 33.69
N LEU A 368 36.29 -48.47 32.59
CA LEU A 368 36.37 -49.31 31.40
C LEU A 368 37.71 -50.04 31.43
N ALA A 369 37.65 -51.36 31.62
CA ALA A 369 38.80 -52.24 31.53
C ALA A 369 38.72 -53.05 30.25
N VAL A 370 39.77 -53.01 29.43
CA VAL A 370 39.86 -53.69 28.14
C VAL A 370 41.18 -54.44 28.09
N ASN A 371 41.12 -55.75 27.88
CA ASN A 371 42.29 -56.59 27.76
C ASN A 371 42.45 -57.08 26.32
N SER A 372 43.67 -56.96 25.80
CA SER A 372 44.11 -57.47 24.52
C SER A 372 45.33 -58.38 24.70
N PHE A 373 45.73 -59.12 23.66
CA PHE A 373 46.88 -60.03 23.77
C PHE A 373 48.17 -59.26 24.11
N GLY A 374 48.59 -59.35 25.38
CA GLY A 374 49.79 -58.67 25.88
C GLY A 374 49.61 -57.21 26.31
N CYS A 375 48.41 -56.63 26.23
CA CYS A 375 48.10 -55.28 26.69
C CYS A 375 46.82 -55.20 27.55
N ALA A 376 46.81 -54.30 28.52
CA ALA A 376 45.65 -53.96 29.34
C ALA A 376 45.45 -52.44 29.32
N LEU A 377 44.25 -52.01 28.91
CA LEU A 377 43.80 -50.63 28.90
C LEU A 377 42.77 -50.46 30.03
N THR A 378 43.10 -49.64 31.01
CA THR A 378 42.21 -49.31 32.13
C THR A 378 41.95 -47.82 32.10
N LEU A 379 40.68 -47.42 31.94
CA LEU A 379 40.26 -46.03 31.83
C LEU A 379 39.15 -45.73 32.83
N ARG A 380 39.20 -44.58 33.47
CA ARG A 380 38.19 -44.14 34.44
C ARG A 380 37.63 -42.78 34.05
N LEU A 381 36.33 -42.58 34.28
CA LEU A 381 35.69 -41.28 34.07
C LEU A 381 36.33 -40.20 34.95
N ALA A 382 36.87 -39.20 34.29
CA ALA A 382 37.39 -37.97 34.86
C ALA A 382 36.36 -36.82 34.75
N GLU A 383 36.57 -35.74 35.50
CA GLU A 383 35.63 -34.61 35.60
C GLU A 383 35.39 -33.86 34.28
N HIS A 384 36.29 -34.01 33.30
CA HIS A 384 36.25 -33.29 32.03
C HIS A 384 35.58 -34.04 30.88
N ARG A 385 34.65 -34.97 31.18
CA ARG A 385 34.02 -35.86 30.17
C ARG A 385 35.06 -36.64 29.36
N THR A 386 36.12 -37.07 30.04
CA THR A 386 37.13 -37.94 29.45
C THR A 386 37.22 -39.23 30.26
N LEU A 387 37.49 -40.34 29.59
CA LEU A 387 37.95 -41.55 30.24
C LEU A 387 39.48 -41.52 30.21
N ASP A 388 40.09 -41.29 31.36
CA ASP A 388 41.54 -41.19 31.53
C ASP A 388 42.06 -42.42 32.28
N GLY A 389 43.23 -42.91 31.89
CA GLY A 389 43.88 -43.98 32.62
C GLY A 389 45.16 -44.44 31.96
N LEU A 390 45.45 -45.74 32.05
CA LEU A 390 46.75 -46.30 31.66
C LEU A 390 46.58 -47.43 30.65
N LEU A 391 47.47 -47.43 29.66
CA LEU A 391 47.73 -48.55 28.77
C LEU A 391 49.03 -49.22 29.21
N ARG A 392 48.95 -50.49 29.58
CA ARG A 392 50.09 -51.31 30.00
C ARG A 392 50.24 -52.46 29.02
N CYS A 393 51.38 -52.56 28.36
CA CYS A 393 51.71 -53.70 27.50
C CYS A 393 52.96 -54.40 28.01
N GLN A 394 53.06 -55.72 27.82
CA GLN A 394 54.21 -56.50 28.28
C GLN A 394 55.54 -56.04 27.65
N THR A 395 55.49 -55.48 26.44
CA THR A 395 56.66 -55.10 25.64
C THR A 395 56.85 -53.59 25.47
N LEU A 396 55.95 -52.76 26.03
CA LEU A 396 55.99 -51.30 25.89
C LEU A 396 55.98 -50.63 27.28
N PRO A 397 56.58 -49.43 27.41
CA PRO A 397 56.46 -48.63 28.62
C PRO A 397 55.00 -48.28 28.93
N THR A 398 54.72 -47.92 30.18
CA THR A 398 53.35 -47.53 30.56
C THR A 398 53.00 -46.19 29.92
N LEU A 399 51.86 -46.14 29.24
CA LEU A 399 51.36 -44.93 28.56
C LEU A 399 50.08 -44.44 29.24
N ILE A 400 49.86 -43.12 29.22
CA ILE A 400 48.58 -42.53 29.62
C ILE A 400 47.64 -42.61 28.43
N ALA A 401 46.43 -43.08 28.65
CA ALA A 401 45.40 -43.17 27.62
C ALA A 401 44.22 -42.28 27.99
N ARG A 402 43.64 -41.62 26.98
CA ARG A 402 42.49 -40.73 27.10
C ARG A 402 41.50 -40.97 25.98
N ILE A 403 40.23 -41.03 26.34
CA ILE A 403 39.10 -41.02 25.40
C ILE A 403 38.24 -39.80 25.73
N THR A 404 37.89 -39.00 24.72
CA THR A 404 36.94 -37.89 24.84
C THR A 404 35.51 -38.38 24.60
N LEU A 405 34.58 -38.04 25.49
CA LEU A 405 33.16 -38.35 25.35
C LEU A 405 32.45 -37.17 24.68
N ASP A 406 31.80 -37.41 23.54
CA ASP A 406 31.06 -36.45 22.70
C ASP A 406 29.53 -36.58 22.79
#